data_AF-A0A7J5YMM9-F1
#
_entry.id   AF-A0A7J5YMM9-F1
#
_cell.length_a   1.000
_cell.length_b   1.000
_cell.length_c   1.000
_cell.angle_alpha   90.00
_cell.angle_beta   90.00
_cell.angle_gamma   90.00
#
_symmetry.space_group_name_H-M   'P 1'
#
loop_
_entity.id
_entity.type
_entity.pdbx_description
1 polymer ?
#
loop_
_entity_poly.entity_id
_entity_poly.type
_entity_poly.pdbx_seq_one_letter_code
_entity_poly.pdbx_strand_id
1 'polypeptide(L)'
;MNVIDNIREMAAAGLHSNVRILSSLLLTMSNNNPELLSPAQKYQLLVYHADSIFHDKEYRNAACKYSMALQQKKVISKTSKVRTSTGGAASNLQAQSLPSEIEVKYKIAECYTILKLDKDAIAVLDGIPSRQRTPKINMMLANLYRKAGQERSAVTSYKEVLRQCPLALDAIIGLLSLSVKGAEVASMTMDVIQSIPNLEWLSKKSLLRDNVDLLVSLADVYFRAGDTKNAILKFEQAQMLDPYLIKGMDVYGYLMAREGHLEDVEVLGGRLFNISDQHAEPWVISGCHSFYSKRYSRALYLGAKAIQLNSNSVQALLLKGAALRNMGRTLTILATVCLEDPVTQEKAKTLLDKALAQRPDYTKAVVKKAELLSREQKYDEGIALLRNALANQSDCVLHRMLGDFLVAVNDYQEAMDQYSIALSLDPNDQKSLEGMQKMEKEESPTDATVELDGDDMEGSGEDGDLEGSDSEAAQWADQEQWFGMQ
;
A
#
# COMPACT_ATOMS: atom_id res chain seq x y z
N MET A 1 -34.86 42.75 3.02
CA MET A 1 -33.86 41.69 2.80
C MET A 1 -33.85 40.78 4.02
N ASN A 2 -34.03 39.48 3.82
CA ASN A 2 -33.99 38.50 4.91
C ASN A 2 -32.52 38.29 5.33
N VAL A 3 -32.26 38.07 6.62
CA VAL A 3 -30.89 37.84 7.13
C VAL A 3 -30.18 36.70 6.38
N ILE A 4 -30.94 35.69 5.96
CA ILE A 4 -30.44 34.55 5.18
C ILE A 4 -30.07 34.93 3.73
N ASP A 5 -30.76 35.91 3.12
CA ASP A 5 -30.42 36.40 1.79
C ASP A 5 -29.07 37.11 1.82
N ASN A 6 -28.80 37.91 2.86
CA ASN A 6 -27.49 38.56 3.05
C ASN A 6 -26.37 37.52 3.21
N ILE A 7 -26.62 36.41 3.93
CA ILE A 7 -25.65 35.31 4.06
C ILE A 7 -25.39 34.64 2.73
N ARG A 8 -26.43 34.41 1.93
CA ARG A 8 -26.29 33.87 0.57
C ARG A 8 -25.42 34.80 -0.28
N GLU A 9 -25.64 36.11 -0.22
CA GLU A 9 -24.84 37.09 -0.96
C GLU A 9 -23.38 37.12 -0.48
N MET A 10 -23.14 37.08 0.83
CA MET A 10 -21.77 36.98 1.37
C MET A 10 -21.08 35.67 0.99
N ALA A 11 -21.81 34.55 0.97
CA ALA A 11 -21.29 33.26 0.53
C ALA A 11 -20.97 33.28 -0.97
N ALA A 12 -21.83 33.90 -1.79
CA ALA A 12 -21.60 34.08 -3.23
C ALA A 12 -20.40 35.00 -3.51
N ALA A 13 -20.13 35.98 -2.63
CA ALA A 13 -18.96 36.85 -2.70
C ALA A 13 -17.66 36.19 -2.18
N GLY A 14 -17.70 34.94 -1.70
CA GLY A 14 -16.53 34.22 -1.20
C GLY A 14 -16.02 34.69 0.18
N LEU A 15 -16.84 35.43 0.95
CA LEU A 15 -16.48 35.95 2.27
C LEU A 15 -16.65 34.88 3.37
N HIS A 16 -15.94 33.76 3.24
CA HIS A 16 -16.15 32.56 4.07
C HIS A 16 -15.94 32.78 5.57
N SER A 17 -14.94 33.57 5.98
CA SER A 17 -14.68 33.88 7.40
C SER A 17 -15.82 34.65 8.06
N ASN A 18 -16.40 35.63 7.36
CA ASN A 18 -17.54 36.42 7.83
C ASN A 18 -18.81 35.56 7.91
N VAL A 19 -19.04 34.74 6.88
CA VAL A 19 -20.17 33.79 6.86
C VAL A 19 -20.06 32.81 8.03
N ARG A 20 -18.87 32.33 8.40
CA ARG A 20 -18.69 31.41 9.53
C ARG A 20 -19.19 31.99 10.85
N ILE A 21 -18.75 33.20 11.18
CA ILE A 21 -19.09 33.86 12.45
C ILE A 21 -20.60 34.12 12.51
N LEU A 22 -21.15 34.74 11.46
CA LEU A 22 -22.57 35.10 11.42
C LEU A 22 -23.47 33.85 11.39
N SER A 23 -23.11 32.83 10.62
CA SER A 23 -23.88 31.59 10.55
C SER A 23 -23.82 30.79 11.85
N SER A 24 -22.67 30.78 12.54
CA SER A 24 -22.53 30.17 13.86
C SER A 24 -23.49 30.82 14.88
N LEU A 25 -23.52 32.15 14.93
CA LEU A 25 -24.43 32.90 15.79
C LEU A 25 -25.90 32.55 15.47
N LEU A 26 -26.30 32.61 14.21
CA LEU A 26 -27.67 32.32 13.80
C LEU A 26 -28.09 30.86 14.04
N LEU A 27 -27.16 29.91 13.94
CA LEU A 27 -27.42 28.51 14.28
C LEU A 27 -27.67 28.34 15.78
N THR A 28 -26.90 29.02 16.64
CA THR A 28 -27.16 28.98 18.09
C THR A 28 -28.49 29.62 18.44
N MET A 29 -28.83 30.76 17.82
CA MET A 29 -30.13 31.42 17.98
C MET A 29 -31.28 30.53 17.54
N SER A 30 -31.14 29.81 16.42
CA SER A 30 -32.13 28.85 15.93
C SER A 30 -32.25 27.58 16.77
N ASN A 31 -31.18 27.16 17.47
CA ASN A 31 -31.23 26.01 18.36
C ASN A 31 -31.90 26.35 19.69
N ASN A 32 -31.69 27.57 20.19
CA ASN A 32 -32.36 28.07 21.40
C ASN A 32 -33.85 28.40 21.12
N ASN A 33 -34.14 28.95 19.94
CA ASN A 33 -35.49 29.30 19.50
C ASN A 33 -35.85 28.58 18.19
N PRO A 34 -36.45 27.38 18.24
CA PRO A 34 -36.68 26.54 17.06
C PRO A 34 -37.67 27.13 16.05
N GLU A 35 -38.52 28.07 16.47
CA GLU A 35 -39.50 28.76 15.61
C GLU A 35 -38.90 29.95 14.84
N LEU A 36 -37.67 30.38 15.17
CA LEU A 36 -37.06 31.58 14.61
C LEU A 36 -36.78 31.49 13.11
N LEU A 37 -36.43 30.30 12.61
CA LEU A 37 -36.09 30.06 11.21
C LEU A 37 -36.97 28.96 10.62
N SER A 38 -37.46 29.17 9.41
CA SER A 38 -38.16 28.11 8.69
C SER A 38 -37.21 26.92 8.43
N PRO A 39 -37.73 25.68 8.31
CA PRO A 39 -36.90 24.53 8.03
C PRO A 39 -36.01 24.67 6.78
N ALA A 40 -36.50 25.38 5.76
CA ALA A 40 -35.77 25.69 4.53
C ALA A 40 -34.61 26.69 4.73
N GLN A 41 -34.84 27.74 5.52
CA GLN A 41 -33.80 28.70 5.91
C GLN A 41 -32.73 28.05 6.80
N LYS A 42 -33.14 27.16 7.72
CA LYS A 42 -32.22 26.38 8.55
C LYS A 42 -31.33 25.47 7.69
N TYR A 43 -31.87 24.86 6.64
CA TYR A 43 -31.09 24.09 5.68
C TYR A 43 -30.05 24.97 4.95
N GLN A 44 -30.46 26.12 4.40
CA GLN A 44 -29.54 27.06 3.74
C GLN A 44 -28.42 27.50 4.67
N LEU A 45 -28.77 27.88 5.91
CA LEU A 45 -27.82 28.32 6.93
C LEU A 45 -26.80 27.22 7.27
N LEU A 46 -27.25 25.97 7.45
CA LEU A 46 -26.36 24.84 7.71
C LEU A 46 -25.40 24.56 6.54
N VAL A 47 -25.87 24.67 5.30
CA VAL A 47 -25.02 24.49 4.12
C VAL A 47 -23.96 25.58 4.03
N TYR A 48 -24.34 26.86 4.17
CA TYR A 48 -23.35 27.96 4.13
C TYR A 48 -22.36 27.93 5.29
N HIS A 49 -22.82 27.50 6.48
CA HIS A 49 -21.93 27.28 7.61
C HIS A 49 -20.93 26.16 7.32
N ALA A 50 -21.39 25.03 6.80
CA ALA A 50 -20.53 23.92 6.43
C ALA A 50 -19.54 24.30 5.31
N ASP A 51 -19.98 25.08 4.32
CA ASP A 51 -19.11 25.64 3.28
C ASP A 51 -18.00 26.50 3.89
N SER A 52 -18.31 27.37 4.85
CA SER A 52 -17.28 28.18 5.52
C SER A 52 -16.25 27.34 6.29
N ILE A 53 -16.70 26.31 7.01
CA ILE A 53 -15.83 25.38 7.75
C ILE A 53 -14.95 24.56 6.79
N PHE A 54 -15.48 24.20 5.62
CA PHE A 54 -14.73 23.50 4.59
C PHE A 54 -13.55 24.34 4.09
N HIS A 55 -13.75 25.64 3.86
CA HIS A 55 -12.68 26.55 3.44
C HIS A 55 -11.62 26.75 4.54
N ASP A 56 -12.02 26.68 5.82
CA ASP A 56 -11.10 26.70 6.97
C ASP A 56 -10.34 25.37 7.17
N LYS A 57 -10.51 24.39 6.27
CA LYS A 57 -9.86 23.07 6.30
C LYS A 57 -10.24 22.18 7.49
N GLU A 58 -11.33 22.49 8.18
CA GLU A 58 -11.89 21.66 9.25
C GLU A 58 -12.84 20.57 8.69
N TYR A 59 -12.29 19.65 7.90
CA TYR A 59 -13.10 18.72 7.09
C TYR A 59 -14.02 17.79 7.90
N ARG A 60 -13.62 17.37 9.11
CA ARG A 60 -14.48 16.53 9.99
C ARG A 60 -15.72 17.30 10.47
N ASN A 61 -15.51 18.56 10.87
CA ASN A 61 -16.59 19.42 11.32
C ASN A 61 -17.52 19.76 10.15
N ALA A 62 -16.96 20.08 8.98
CA ALA A 62 -17.72 20.35 7.76
C ALA A 62 -18.62 19.14 7.39
N ALA A 63 -18.07 17.93 7.35
CA ALA A 63 -18.82 16.71 7.05
C ALA A 63 -20.00 16.47 8.04
N CYS A 64 -19.80 16.76 9.33
CA CYS A 64 -20.85 16.69 10.34
C CYS A 64 -21.97 17.71 10.05
N LYS A 65 -21.61 18.98 9.79
CA LYS A 65 -22.60 20.04 9.48
C LYS A 65 -23.36 19.79 8.18
N TYR A 66 -22.71 19.29 7.15
CA TYR A 66 -23.40 18.86 5.92
C TYR A 66 -24.34 17.68 6.18
N SER A 67 -23.96 16.72 7.03
CA SER A 67 -24.83 15.60 7.39
C SER A 67 -26.09 16.08 8.14
N MET A 68 -25.94 17.06 9.04
CA MET A 68 -27.08 17.73 9.68
C MET A 68 -27.95 18.46 8.65
N ALA A 69 -27.35 19.10 7.64
CA ALA A 69 -28.10 19.73 6.56
C ALA A 69 -28.93 18.71 5.76
N LEU A 70 -28.37 17.53 5.45
CA LEU A 70 -29.11 16.46 4.77
C LEU A 70 -30.27 15.91 5.62
N GLN A 71 -30.10 15.79 6.94
CA GLN A 71 -31.19 15.43 7.85
C GLN A 71 -32.31 16.48 7.80
N GLN A 72 -31.96 17.76 7.85
CA GLN A 72 -32.93 18.84 7.73
C GLN A 72 -33.66 18.83 6.39
N LYS A 73 -32.96 18.50 5.29
CA LYS A 73 -33.57 18.36 3.96
C LYS A 73 -34.61 17.24 3.90
N LYS A 74 -34.37 16.12 4.59
CA LYS A 74 -35.35 15.02 4.72
C LYS A 74 -36.60 15.46 5.48
N VAL A 75 -36.48 16.36 6.46
CA VAL A 75 -37.64 16.93 7.17
C VAL A 75 -38.46 17.78 6.22
N ILE A 76 -37.82 18.66 5.44
CA ILE A 76 -38.50 19.52 4.45
C ILE A 76 -39.28 18.68 3.43
N SER A 77 -38.69 17.60 2.91
CA SER A 77 -39.35 16.75 1.92
C SER A 77 -40.55 15.97 2.50
N LYS A 78 -40.50 15.58 3.77
CA LYS A 78 -41.65 14.97 4.48
C LYS A 78 -42.77 15.99 4.71
N THR A 79 -42.46 17.20 5.17
CA THR A 79 -43.46 18.26 5.41
C THR A 79 -44.09 18.76 4.10
N SER A 80 -43.35 18.76 2.99
CA SER A 80 -43.85 19.11 1.66
C SER A 80 -44.91 18.12 1.13
N LYS A 81 -44.78 16.81 1.41
CA LYS A 81 -45.73 15.78 0.97
C LYS A 81 -47.07 15.84 1.70
N VAL A 82 -47.11 16.45 2.89
CA VAL A 82 -48.34 16.59 3.70
C VAL A 82 -49.19 17.79 3.23
N ARG A 83 -48.58 18.80 2.58
CA ARG A 83 -49.28 20.03 2.13
C ARG A 83 -49.89 19.95 0.72
N THR A 84 -49.71 18.88 -0.03
CA THR A 84 -50.22 18.76 -1.41
C THR A 84 -51.73 18.43 -1.53
N SER A 85 -52.50 18.45 -0.44
CA SER A 85 -53.95 18.21 -0.45
C SER A 85 -54.83 19.47 -0.46
N THR A 86 -54.27 20.68 -0.39
CA THR A 86 -55.04 21.93 -0.54
C THR A 86 -54.25 22.94 -1.39
N GLY A 87 -54.87 23.39 -2.48
CA GLY A 87 -54.23 24.11 -3.57
C GLY A 87 -53.64 25.47 -3.18
N GLY A 88 -52.57 25.85 -3.89
CA GLY A 88 -51.99 27.19 -3.82
C GLY A 88 -50.72 27.30 -4.66
N ALA A 89 -50.81 27.99 -5.81
CA ALA A 89 -49.76 28.19 -6.81
C ALA A 89 -48.56 29.06 -6.34
N ALA A 90 -48.30 29.18 -5.04
CA ALA A 90 -47.23 30.00 -4.45
C ALA A 90 -45.96 29.20 -4.07
N SER A 91 -45.98 27.86 -4.16
CA SER A 91 -44.87 26.99 -3.75
C SER A 91 -43.70 26.90 -4.76
N ASN A 92 -43.87 27.42 -5.99
CA ASN A 92 -42.87 27.29 -7.04
C ASN A 92 -41.73 28.34 -7.00
N LEU A 93 -41.88 29.45 -6.26
CA LEU A 93 -40.84 30.50 -6.19
C LEU A 93 -39.75 30.21 -5.12
N GLN A 94 -40.05 29.44 -4.07
CA GLN A 94 -39.07 29.10 -3.02
C GLN A 94 -38.15 27.94 -3.39
N ALA A 95 -38.54 27.11 -4.37
CA ALA A 95 -37.75 25.96 -4.81
C ALA A 95 -36.47 26.36 -5.59
N GLN A 96 -36.43 27.55 -6.20
CA GLN A 96 -35.31 28.01 -7.04
C GLN A 96 -34.10 28.55 -6.26
N SER A 97 -34.16 28.71 -4.93
CA SER A 97 -33.08 29.33 -4.14
C SER A 97 -32.38 28.39 -3.14
N LEU A 98 -32.72 27.09 -3.14
CA LEU A 98 -32.17 26.12 -2.19
C LEU A 98 -30.93 25.43 -2.77
N PRO A 99 -29.83 25.31 -2.01
CA PRO A 99 -28.69 24.49 -2.40
C PRO A 99 -29.12 23.07 -2.77
N SER A 100 -28.49 22.52 -3.81
CA SER A 100 -28.80 21.17 -4.31
C SER A 100 -28.34 20.10 -3.32
N GLU A 101 -29.19 19.11 -3.04
CA GLU A 101 -28.83 17.97 -2.18
C GLU A 101 -27.63 17.19 -2.74
N ILE A 102 -27.58 17.08 -4.07
CA ILE A 102 -26.53 16.38 -4.82
C ILE A 102 -25.18 17.08 -4.61
N GLU A 103 -25.19 18.42 -4.58
CA GLU A 103 -24.00 19.24 -4.32
C GLU A 103 -23.48 19.06 -2.89
N VAL A 104 -24.38 19.03 -1.91
CA VAL A 104 -24.02 18.80 -0.50
C VAL A 104 -23.41 17.41 -0.32
N LYS A 105 -23.97 16.38 -0.96
CA LYS A 105 -23.39 15.02 -0.94
C LYS A 105 -22.02 14.97 -1.59
N TYR A 106 -21.81 15.69 -2.69
CA TYR A 106 -20.49 15.82 -3.32
C TYR A 106 -19.47 16.45 -2.37
N LYS A 107 -19.81 17.56 -1.70
CA LYS A 107 -18.93 18.22 -0.70
C LYS A 107 -18.63 17.34 0.52
N ILE A 108 -19.59 16.53 0.98
CA ILE A 108 -19.32 15.52 2.04
C ILE A 108 -18.29 14.51 1.55
N ALA A 109 -18.47 13.97 0.36
CA ALA A 109 -17.56 12.98 -0.19
C ALA A 109 -16.15 13.57 -0.41
N GLU A 110 -16.05 14.84 -0.84
CA GLU A 110 -14.79 15.59 -0.92
C GLU A 110 -14.09 15.71 0.45
N CYS A 111 -14.83 16.06 1.50
CA CYS A 111 -14.31 16.07 2.88
C CYS A 111 -13.74 14.69 3.26
N TYR A 112 -14.46 13.61 2.97
CA TYR A 112 -14.02 12.25 3.26
C TYR A 112 -12.80 11.84 2.44
N THR A 113 -12.70 12.31 1.19
CA THR A 113 -11.52 12.03 0.34
C THR A 113 -10.27 12.68 0.94
N ILE A 114 -10.38 13.93 1.40
CA ILE A 114 -9.27 14.64 2.05
C ILE A 114 -8.88 13.98 3.39
N LEU A 115 -9.86 13.47 4.13
CA LEU A 115 -9.64 12.71 5.37
C LEU A 115 -9.13 11.27 5.14
N LYS A 116 -8.94 10.84 3.88
CA LYS A 116 -8.56 9.48 3.48
C LYS A 116 -9.57 8.39 3.90
N LEU A 117 -10.84 8.76 4.05
CA LEU A 117 -11.96 7.87 4.35
C LEU A 117 -12.70 7.48 3.05
N ASP A 118 -12.02 6.77 2.17
CA ASP A 118 -12.51 6.51 0.80
C ASP A 118 -13.81 5.68 0.78
N LYS A 119 -13.97 4.75 1.73
CA LYS A 119 -15.17 3.88 1.82
C LYS A 119 -16.44 4.69 2.12
N ASP A 120 -16.34 5.66 3.03
CA ASP A 120 -17.47 6.52 3.41
C ASP A 120 -17.84 7.47 2.27
N ALA A 121 -16.82 7.98 1.54
CA ALA A 121 -17.04 8.79 0.35
C ALA A 121 -17.81 8.03 -0.74
N ILE A 122 -17.42 6.77 -1.02
CA ILE A 122 -18.11 5.90 -1.96
C ILE A 122 -19.57 5.69 -1.53
N ALA A 123 -19.81 5.36 -0.26
CA ALA A 123 -21.17 5.11 0.26
C ALA A 123 -22.10 6.33 0.09
N VAL A 124 -21.60 7.55 0.32
CA VAL A 124 -22.38 8.79 0.15
C VAL A 124 -22.73 9.04 -1.31
N LEU A 125 -21.78 8.85 -2.22
CA LEU A 125 -21.99 9.05 -3.66
C LEU A 125 -22.87 7.96 -4.28
N ASP A 126 -22.73 6.71 -3.83
CA ASP A 126 -23.57 5.61 -4.30
C ASP A 126 -25.03 5.75 -3.89
N GLY A 127 -25.29 6.41 -2.77
CA GLY A 127 -26.63 6.81 -2.35
C GLY A 127 -27.32 7.80 -3.31
N ILE A 128 -26.63 8.32 -4.32
CA ILE A 128 -27.20 9.16 -5.38
C ILE A 128 -27.62 8.25 -6.56
N PRO A 129 -28.89 8.30 -7.01
CA PRO A 129 -29.33 7.53 -8.18
C PRO A 129 -28.54 7.91 -9.44
N SER A 130 -28.20 6.94 -10.29
CA SER A 130 -27.36 7.14 -11.49
C SER A 130 -27.83 8.27 -12.42
N ARG A 131 -29.15 8.41 -12.61
CA ARG A 131 -29.77 9.46 -13.45
C ARG A 131 -29.54 10.89 -12.94
N GLN A 132 -29.26 11.06 -11.65
CA GLN A 132 -29.07 12.36 -11.00
C GLN A 132 -27.58 12.69 -10.79
N ARG A 133 -26.67 11.78 -11.14
CA ARG A 133 -25.22 11.99 -10.98
C ARG A 133 -24.70 12.93 -12.07
N THR A 134 -23.99 13.96 -11.63
CA THR A 134 -23.28 14.90 -12.52
C THR A 134 -21.93 14.32 -12.95
N PRO A 135 -21.28 14.84 -14.02
CA PRO A 135 -19.98 14.33 -14.47
C PRO A 135 -18.91 14.36 -13.37
N LYS A 136 -18.88 15.42 -12.56
CA LYS A 136 -17.94 15.54 -11.43
C LYS A 136 -18.13 14.47 -10.36
N ILE A 137 -19.38 14.05 -10.10
CA ILE A 137 -19.68 12.97 -9.15
C ILE A 137 -19.20 11.64 -9.72
N ASN A 138 -19.53 11.35 -10.97
CA ASN A 138 -19.12 10.10 -11.61
C ASN A 138 -17.59 10.02 -11.75
N MET A 139 -16.91 11.15 -12.01
CA MET A 139 -15.44 11.23 -12.03
C MET A 139 -14.83 10.92 -10.67
N MET A 140 -15.32 11.55 -9.60
CA MET A 140 -14.83 11.30 -8.24
C MET A 140 -15.09 9.86 -7.80
N LEU A 141 -16.28 9.33 -8.11
CA LEU A 141 -16.65 7.95 -7.83
C LEU A 141 -15.74 6.95 -8.59
N ALA A 142 -15.46 7.21 -9.87
CA ALA A 142 -14.57 6.38 -10.67
C ALA A 142 -13.14 6.35 -10.12
N ASN A 143 -12.63 7.51 -9.68
CA ASN A 143 -11.33 7.63 -9.03
C ASN A 143 -11.27 6.85 -7.70
N LEU A 144 -12.33 6.94 -6.88
CA LEU A 144 -12.44 6.22 -5.63
C LEU A 144 -12.54 4.69 -5.84
N TYR A 145 -13.34 4.24 -6.81
CA TYR A 145 -13.42 2.82 -7.17
C TYR A 145 -12.09 2.27 -7.70
N ARG A 146 -11.38 3.04 -8.53
CA ARG A 146 -10.03 2.67 -8.99
C ARG A 146 -9.08 2.50 -7.82
N LYS A 147 -9.09 3.43 -6.85
CA LYS A 147 -8.28 3.34 -5.63
C LYS A 147 -8.68 2.15 -4.75
N ALA A 148 -9.96 1.78 -4.72
CA ALA A 148 -10.49 0.64 -3.98
C ALA A 148 -10.30 -0.72 -4.69
N GLY A 149 -9.78 -0.75 -5.92
CA GLY A 149 -9.63 -1.98 -6.73
C GLY A 149 -10.93 -2.49 -7.36
N GLN A 150 -11.99 -1.67 -7.39
CA GLN A 150 -13.28 -2.04 -8.00
C GLN A 150 -13.32 -1.66 -9.48
N GLU A 151 -12.66 -2.44 -10.33
CA GLU A 151 -12.45 -2.11 -11.74
C GLU A 151 -13.77 -1.97 -12.53
N ARG A 152 -14.71 -2.91 -12.36
CA ARG A 152 -16.00 -2.92 -13.08
C ARG A 152 -16.81 -1.65 -12.82
N SER A 153 -16.93 -1.26 -11.56
CA SER A 153 -17.66 -0.06 -11.13
C SER A 153 -16.97 1.24 -11.55
N ALA A 154 -15.63 1.24 -11.59
CA ALA A 154 -14.86 2.37 -12.12
C ALA A 154 -15.10 2.55 -13.63
N VAL A 155 -15.06 1.47 -14.41
CA VAL A 155 -15.30 1.51 -15.86
C VAL A 155 -16.70 2.05 -16.20
N THR A 156 -17.75 1.58 -15.50
CA THR A 156 -19.12 2.08 -15.74
C THR A 156 -19.23 3.57 -15.44
N SER A 157 -18.60 4.02 -14.34
CA SER A 157 -18.60 5.43 -13.94
C SER A 157 -17.84 6.31 -14.94
N TYR A 158 -16.66 5.88 -15.42
CA TYR A 158 -15.91 6.61 -16.46
C TYR A 158 -16.66 6.67 -17.80
N LYS A 159 -17.32 5.58 -18.21
CA LYS A 159 -18.14 5.58 -19.43
C LYS A 159 -19.28 6.59 -19.37
N GLU A 160 -19.93 6.71 -18.21
CA GLU A 160 -20.99 7.70 -18.01
C GLU A 160 -20.45 9.14 -18.03
N VAL A 161 -19.22 9.37 -17.53
CA VAL A 161 -18.54 10.66 -17.69
C VAL A 161 -18.33 10.97 -19.17
N LEU A 162 -17.80 10.03 -19.96
CA LEU A 162 -17.56 10.26 -21.39
C LEU A 162 -18.84 10.46 -22.21
N ARG A 163 -19.94 9.82 -21.81
CA ARG A 163 -21.25 10.05 -22.43
C ARG A 163 -21.72 11.49 -22.28
N GLN A 164 -21.39 12.16 -21.18
CA GLN A 164 -21.77 13.55 -20.91
C GLN A 164 -20.69 14.54 -21.35
N CYS A 165 -19.42 14.19 -21.17
CA CYS A 165 -18.24 15.01 -21.45
C CYS A 165 -17.20 14.17 -22.22
N PRO A 166 -17.31 14.08 -23.55
CA PRO A 166 -16.47 13.20 -24.39
C PRO A 166 -14.99 13.58 -24.40
N LEU A 167 -14.65 14.84 -24.10
CA LEU A 167 -13.28 15.35 -24.04
C LEU A 167 -12.61 15.19 -22.66
N ALA A 168 -13.21 14.44 -21.74
CA ALA A 168 -12.62 14.18 -20.43
C ALA A 168 -11.43 13.19 -20.55
N LEU A 169 -10.25 13.72 -20.87
CA LEU A 169 -9.03 12.94 -21.10
C LEU A 169 -8.63 12.09 -19.89
N ASP A 170 -8.82 12.59 -18.67
CA ASP A 170 -8.53 11.81 -17.46
C ASP A 170 -9.44 10.57 -17.33
N ALA A 171 -10.70 10.66 -17.77
CA ALA A 171 -11.58 9.49 -17.84
C ALA A 171 -11.14 8.49 -18.92
N ILE A 172 -10.63 8.97 -20.06
CA ILE A 172 -10.04 8.13 -21.12
C ILE A 172 -8.80 7.40 -20.60
N ILE A 173 -7.88 8.12 -19.96
CA ILE A 173 -6.67 7.54 -19.34
C ILE A 173 -7.08 6.53 -18.26
N GLY A 174 -8.09 6.85 -17.45
CA GLY A 174 -8.69 5.95 -16.48
C GLY A 174 -9.18 4.64 -17.09
N LEU A 175 -9.95 4.70 -18.18
CA LEU A 175 -10.43 3.50 -18.90
C LEU A 175 -9.29 2.67 -19.50
N LEU A 176 -8.31 3.32 -20.13
CA LEU A 176 -7.15 2.63 -20.70
C LEU A 176 -6.30 1.95 -19.60
N SER A 177 -6.16 2.59 -18.44
CA SER A 177 -5.47 2.01 -17.27
C SER A 177 -6.18 0.79 -16.70
N LEU A 178 -7.51 0.71 -16.87
CA LEU A 178 -8.35 -0.43 -16.48
C LEU A 178 -8.51 -1.46 -17.60
N SER A 179 -7.59 -1.49 -18.57
CA SER A 179 -7.53 -2.45 -19.68
C SER A 179 -8.69 -2.41 -20.68
N VAL A 180 -9.46 -1.32 -20.73
CA VAL A 180 -10.49 -1.13 -21.77
C VAL A 180 -9.81 -0.94 -23.13
N LYS A 181 -10.31 -1.61 -24.16
CA LYS A 181 -9.72 -1.57 -25.50
C LYS A 181 -9.80 -0.17 -26.08
N GLY A 182 -8.68 0.31 -26.65
CA GLY A 182 -8.63 1.63 -27.28
C GLY A 182 -9.67 1.82 -28.39
N ALA A 183 -10.05 0.77 -29.11
CA ALA A 183 -11.11 0.81 -30.12
C ALA A 183 -12.49 1.17 -29.54
N GLU A 184 -12.80 0.69 -28.33
CA GLU A 184 -14.05 0.96 -27.63
C GLU A 184 -14.09 2.40 -27.11
N VAL A 185 -12.96 2.89 -26.57
CA VAL A 185 -12.86 4.29 -26.14
C VAL A 185 -12.89 5.25 -27.33
N ALA A 186 -12.28 4.85 -28.45
CA ALA A 186 -12.33 5.61 -29.69
C ALA A 186 -13.77 5.70 -30.22
N SER A 187 -14.54 4.61 -30.27
CA SER A 187 -15.93 4.69 -30.76
C SER A 187 -16.81 5.61 -29.92
N MET A 188 -16.58 5.71 -28.60
CA MET A 188 -17.30 6.64 -27.73
C MET A 188 -16.94 8.12 -27.93
N THR A 189 -15.81 8.41 -28.59
CA THR A 189 -15.26 9.77 -28.72
C THR A 189 -15.14 10.24 -30.18
N MET A 190 -15.13 9.32 -31.16
CA MET A 190 -14.91 9.60 -32.58
C MET A 190 -15.98 10.52 -33.18
N ASP A 191 -17.26 10.34 -32.84
CA ASP A 191 -18.35 11.18 -33.35
C ASP A 191 -18.18 12.67 -32.94
N VAL A 192 -17.53 12.90 -31.80
CA VAL A 192 -17.26 14.23 -31.27
C VAL A 192 -15.99 14.83 -31.88
N ILE A 193 -14.96 14.01 -32.09
CA ILE A 193 -13.72 14.42 -32.75
C ILE A 193 -13.97 14.81 -34.21
N GLN A 194 -14.86 14.11 -34.92
CA GLN A 194 -15.23 14.41 -36.31
C GLN A 194 -16.11 15.68 -36.43
N SER A 195 -16.86 16.03 -35.38
CA SER A 195 -17.75 17.19 -35.38
C SER A 195 -17.10 18.50 -34.91
N ILE A 196 -15.90 18.45 -34.33
CA ILE A 196 -15.13 19.66 -34.01
C ILE A 196 -14.29 20.04 -35.24
N PRO A 197 -14.64 21.11 -35.98
CA PRO A 197 -13.78 21.63 -37.02
C PRO A 197 -12.44 22.07 -36.40
N ASN A 198 -11.33 21.78 -37.09
CA ASN A 198 -9.95 22.04 -36.67
C ASN A 198 -9.30 21.04 -35.70
N LEU A 199 -9.64 19.74 -35.62
CA LEU A 199 -8.77 18.76 -34.91
C LEU A 199 -7.60 18.20 -35.76
N GLU A 200 -7.46 18.63 -37.03
CA GLU A 200 -6.36 18.19 -37.90
C GLU A 200 -4.96 18.50 -37.33
N TRP A 201 -4.81 19.51 -36.46
CA TRP A 201 -3.54 19.81 -35.80
C TRP A 201 -3.08 18.73 -34.81
N LEU A 202 -3.99 17.93 -34.22
CA LEU A 202 -3.61 16.80 -33.36
C LEU A 202 -2.91 15.68 -34.14
N SER A 203 -3.16 15.59 -35.45
CA SER A 203 -2.44 14.67 -36.33
C SER A 203 -1.00 15.12 -36.60
N LYS A 204 -0.72 16.43 -36.45
CA LYS A 204 0.62 17.00 -36.65
C LYS A 204 1.45 16.81 -35.38
N LYS A 205 2.23 15.74 -35.35
CA LYS A 205 3.20 15.40 -34.28
C LYS A 205 4.12 16.56 -33.86
N SER A 206 4.33 17.56 -34.73
CA SER A 206 5.13 18.75 -34.43
C SER A 206 4.49 19.69 -33.41
N LEU A 207 3.16 19.83 -33.40
CA LEU A 207 2.43 20.75 -32.51
C LEU A 207 2.29 20.22 -31.08
N LEU A 208 2.38 18.89 -30.90
CA LEU A 208 2.30 18.23 -29.59
C LEU A 208 3.68 17.98 -28.96
N ARG A 209 4.76 18.38 -29.64
CA ARG A 209 6.14 18.03 -29.28
C ARG A 209 6.56 18.57 -27.91
N ASP A 210 6.05 19.74 -27.53
CA ASP A 210 6.44 20.46 -26.31
C ASP A 210 5.40 20.38 -25.19
N ASN A 211 4.44 19.44 -25.29
CA ASN A 211 3.53 19.19 -24.19
C ASN A 211 4.25 18.40 -23.08
N VAL A 212 4.29 18.98 -21.88
CA VAL A 212 5.00 18.44 -20.72
C VAL A 212 4.48 17.07 -20.30
N ASP A 213 3.15 16.88 -20.22
CA ASP A 213 2.56 15.60 -19.82
C ASP A 213 2.86 14.47 -20.82
N LEU A 214 2.85 14.78 -22.11
CA LEU A 214 3.23 13.83 -23.17
C LEU A 214 4.73 13.50 -23.11
N LEU A 215 5.59 14.48 -22.85
CA LEU A 215 7.03 14.25 -22.69
C LEU A 215 7.33 13.36 -21.48
N VAL A 216 6.67 13.59 -20.35
CA VAL A 216 6.79 12.74 -19.14
C VAL A 216 6.30 11.32 -19.42
N SER A 217 5.14 11.19 -20.08
CA SER A 217 4.59 9.88 -20.43
C SER A 217 5.50 9.13 -21.42
N LEU A 218 6.06 9.83 -22.39
CA LEU A 218 7.03 9.29 -23.34
C LEU A 218 8.33 8.87 -22.65
N ALA A 219 8.81 9.67 -21.69
CA ALA A 219 9.99 9.35 -20.90
C ALA A 219 9.78 8.08 -20.06
N ASP A 220 8.60 7.91 -19.45
CA ASP A 220 8.24 6.69 -18.73
C ASP A 220 8.15 5.47 -19.65
N VAL A 221 7.65 5.63 -20.89
CA VAL A 221 7.67 4.56 -21.90
C VAL A 221 9.11 4.18 -22.27
N TYR A 222 10.00 5.15 -22.50
CA TYR A 222 11.42 4.87 -22.77
C TYR A 222 12.09 4.17 -21.59
N PHE A 223 11.77 4.60 -20.36
CA PHE A 223 12.26 3.94 -19.15
C PHE A 223 11.84 2.47 -19.08
N ARG A 224 10.55 2.18 -19.32
CA ARG A 224 10.03 0.81 -19.36
C ARG A 224 10.61 -0.02 -20.51
N ALA A 225 10.93 0.62 -21.63
CA ALA A 225 11.63 -0.01 -22.75
C ALA A 225 13.13 -0.28 -22.47
N GLY A 226 13.66 0.24 -21.36
CA GLY A 226 15.07 0.13 -20.97
C GLY A 226 15.99 1.18 -21.63
N ASP A 227 15.44 2.05 -22.49
CA ASP A 227 16.19 3.12 -23.12
C ASP A 227 16.34 4.33 -22.18
N THR A 228 17.31 4.20 -21.30
CA THR A 228 17.53 5.17 -20.23
C THR A 228 18.10 6.51 -20.71
N LYS A 229 18.81 6.54 -21.84
CA LYS A 229 19.36 7.78 -22.41
C LYS A 229 18.26 8.67 -22.97
N ASN A 230 17.37 8.10 -23.78
CA ASN A 230 16.24 8.86 -24.33
C ASN A 230 15.25 9.25 -23.23
N ALA A 231 15.05 8.41 -22.20
CA ALA A 231 14.22 8.78 -21.06
C ALA A 231 14.75 10.04 -20.33
N ILE A 232 16.05 10.08 -20.00
CA ILE A 232 16.70 11.23 -19.37
C ILE A 232 16.52 12.50 -20.20
N LEU A 233 16.81 12.44 -21.51
CA LEU A 233 16.67 13.60 -22.41
C LEU A 233 15.23 14.13 -22.45
N LYS A 234 14.22 13.26 -22.39
CA LYS A 234 12.82 13.67 -22.38
C LYS A 234 12.36 14.26 -21.05
N PHE A 235 12.87 13.73 -19.93
CA PHE A 235 12.64 14.35 -18.62
C PHE A 235 13.33 15.72 -18.50
N GLU A 236 14.55 15.87 -19.00
CA GLU A 236 15.25 17.15 -19.07
C GLU A 236 14.47 18.17 -19.91
N GLN A 237 13.99 17.76 -21.08
CA GLN A 237 13.14 18.62 -21.93
C GLN A 237 11.87 19.03 -21.19
N ALA A 238 11.20 18.10 -20.50
CA ALA A 238 9.99 18.40 -19.72
C ALA A 238 10.26 19.38 -18.58
N GLN A 239 11.38 19.20 -17.86
CA GLN A 239 11.82 20.09 -16.79
C GLN A 239 12.17 21.50 -17.29
N MET A 240 12.79 21.62 -18.47
CA MET A 240 13.15 22.91 -19.05
C MET A 240 11.90 23.72 -19.46
N LEU A 241 10.83 23.03 -19.85
CA LEU A 241 9.56 23.65 -20.20
C LEU A 241 8.73 24.00 -18.97
N ASP A 242 8.73 23.16 -17.93
CA ASP A 242 8.05 23.42 -16.67
C ASP A 242 8.97 23.18 -15.46
N PRO A 243 9.53 24.25 -14.88
CA PRO A 243 10.36 24.17 -13.67
C PRO A 243 9.62 23.66 -12.42
N TYR A 244 8.28 23.72 -12.39
CA TYR A 244 7.44 23.31 -11.26
C TYR A 244 6.91 21.88 -11.41
N LEU A 245 7.37 21.14 -12.42
CA LEU A 245 6.96 19.77 -12.68
C LEU A 245 7.39 18.81 -11.56
N ILE A 246 6.40 18.12 -10.97
CA ILE A 246 6.62 17.12 -9.91
C ILE A 246 6.46 15.69 -10.45
N LYS A 247 5.47 15.48 -11.32
CA LYS A 247 5.08 14.15 -11.81
C LYS A 247 6.22 13.53 -12.63
N GLY A 248 6.62 12.30 -12.27
CA GLY A 248 7.66 11.53 -12.97
C GLY A 248 9.11 11.92 -12.64
N MET A 249 9.31 12.91 -11.76
CA MET A 249 10.65 13.33 -11.34
C MET A 249 11.34 12.28 -10.46
N ASP A 250 10.57 11.42 -9.79
CA ASP A 250 11.09 10.28 -9.04
C ASP A 250 11.81 9.25 -9.92
N VAL A 251 11.25 8.95 -11.09
CA VAL A 251 11.89 8.10 -12.12
C VAL A 251 13.12 8.79 -12.69
N TYR A 252 13.01 10.08 -13.02
CA TYR A 252 14.15 10.86 -13.53
C TYR A 252 15.32 10.92 -12.54
N GLY A 253 15.05 11.26 -11.28
CA GLY A 253 16.07 11.33 -10.23
C GLY A 253 16.70 9.97 -9.93
N TYR A 254 15.93 8.88 -10.03
CA TYR A 254 16.49 7.52 -9.97
C TYR A 254 17.45 7.24 -11.13
N LEU A 255 17.04 7.57 -12.36
CA LEU A 255 17.88 7.38 -13.56
C LEU A 255 19.18 8.16 -13.47
N MET A 256 19.12 9.44 -13.13
CA MET A 256 20.32 10.26 -12.95
C MET A 256 21.25 9.73 -11.86
N ALA A 257 20.70 9.32 -10.71
CA ALA A 257 21.48 8.76 -9.63
C ALA A 257 22.17 7.45 -10.03
N ARG A 258 21.53 6.65 -10.89
CA ARG A 258 22.10 5.41 -11.43
C ARG A 258 23.23 5.65 -12.42
N GLU A 259 23.15 6.70 -13.24
CA GLU A 259 24.22 7.11 -14.14
C GLU A 259 25.40 7.79 -13.41
N GLY A 260 25.24 8.13 -12.12
CA GLY A 260 26.30 8.68 -11.28
C GLY A 260 26.29 10.20 -11.14
N HIS A 261 25.30 10.89 -11.71
CA HIS A 261 25.11 12.33 -11.61
C HIS A 261 24.51 12.74 -10.26
N LEU A 262 25.27 12.55 -9.16
CA LEU A 262 24.76 12.77 -7.80
C LEU A 262 24.53 14.25 -7.46
N GLU A 263 25.36 15.15 -7.99
CA GLU A 263 25.25 16.60 -7.77
C GLU A 263 23.94 17.15 -8.36
N ASP A 264 23.61 16.75 -9.59
CA ASP A 264 22.39 17.16 -10.28
C ASP A 264 21.13 16.65 -9.55
N VAL A 265 21.19 15.45 -8.99
CA VAL A 265 20.10 14.87 -8.19
C VAL A 265 19.90 15.63 -6.87
N GLU A 266 20.97 16.10 -6.23
CA GLU A 266 20.88 16.92 -5.01
C GLU A 266 20.24 18.29 -5.32
N VAL A 267 20.66 18.93 -6.41
CA VAL A 267 20.05 20.18 -6.89
C VAL A 267 18.57 19.99 -7.23
N LEU A 268 18.23 18.89 -7.95
CA LEU A 268 16.85 18.54 -8.28
C LEU A 268 16.01 18.33 -7.02
N GLY A 269 16.53 17.56 -6.05
CA GLY A 269 15.85 17.30 -4.78
C GLY A 269 15.59 18.60 -4.00
N GLY A 270 16.58 19.48 -3.89
CA GLY A 270 16.44 20.79 -3.25
C GLY A 270 15.39 21.68 -3.93
N ARG A 271 15.38 21.72 -5.27
CA ARG A 271 14.37 22.46 -6.02
C ARG A 271 12.96 21.93 -5.78
N LEU A 272 12.78 20.61 -5.80
CA LEU A 272 11.47 20.00 -5.61
C LEU A 272 10.94 20.17 -4.18
N PHE A 273 11.81 20.17 -3.17
CA PHE A 273 11.43 20.53 -1.80
C PHE A 273 10.94 21.97 -1.67
N ASN A 274 11.54 22.91 -2.42
CA ASN A 274 11.07 24.30 -2.44
C ASN A 274 9.69 24.44 -3.09
N ILE A 275 9.30 23.50 -3.96
CA ILE A 275 8.00 23.49 -4.62
C ILE A 275 6.94 22.86 -3.71
N SER A 276 7.20 21.65 -3.21
CA SER A 276 6.26 20.95 -2.33
C SER A 276 6.93 19.93 -1.43
N ASP A 277 6.55 19.96 -0.15
CA ASP A 277 6.91 18.94 0.84
C ASP A 277 5.86 17.82 0.97
N GLN A 278 4.67 18.01 0.39
CA GLN A 278 3.52 17.11 0.57
C GLN A 278 3.53 15.95 -0.44
N HIS A 279 4.30 16.07 -1.52
CA HIS A 279 4.44 15.06 -2.57
C HIS A 279 5.52 14.04 -2.20
N ALA A 280 5.44 12.82 -2.73
CA ALA A 280 6.38 11.75 -2.39
C ALA A 280 7.68 11.83 -3.20
N GLU A 281 7.62 12.42 -4.39
CA GLU A 281 8.69 12.51 -5.39
C GLU A 281 9.97 13.18 -4.85
N PRO A 282 9.92 14.36 -4.16
CA PRO A 282 11.12 14.98 -3.58
C PRO A 282 11.83 14.09 -2.55
N TRP A 283 11.05 13.37 -1.74
CA TRP A 283 11.53 12.43 -0.74
C TRP A 283 12.21 11.21 -1.38
N VAL A 284 11.63 10.70 -2.46
CA VAL A 284 12.21 9.58 -3.24
C VAL A 284 13.55 9.98 -3.86
N ILE A 285 13.63 11.14 -4.51
CA ILE A 285 14.85 11.63 -5.18
C ILE A 285 15.99 11.81 -4.17
N SER A 286 15.70 12.47 -3.04
CA SER A 286 16.68 12.66 -1.97
C SER A 286 17.10 11.34 -1.31
N GLY A 287 16.18 10.38 -1.25
CA GLY A 287 16.43 9.03 -0.81
C GLY A 287 17.31 8.25 -1.80
N CYS A 288 17.09 8.39 -3.10
CA CYS A 288 17.95 7.86 -4.16
C CYS A 288 19.36 8.44 -4.06
N HIS A 289 19.51 9.76 -3.93
CA HIS A 289 20.81 10.40 -3.70
C HIS A 289 21.53 9.80 -2.48
N SER A 290 20.82 9.67 -1.34
CA SER A 290 21.38 9.09 -0.11
C SER A 290 21.77 7.63 -0.28
N PHE A 291 21.00 6.86 -1.06
CA PHE A 291 21.28 5.45 -1.35
C PHE A 291 22.57 5.28 -2.16
N TYR A 292 22.74 6.03 -3.25
CA TYR A 292 23.96 5.99 -4.07
C TYR A 292 25.17 6.60 -3.33
N SER A 293 24.94 7.53 -2.41
CA SER A 293 25.95 8.01 -1.44
C SER A 293 26.33 6.98 -0.36
N LYS A 294 25.82 5.74 -0.42
CA LYS A 294 26.00 4.65 0.58
C LYS A 294 25.48 4.97 1.99
N ARG A 295 24.64 6.00 2.14
CA ARG A 295 23.99 6.37 3.42
C ARG A 295 22.63 5.69 3.54
N TYR A 296 22.63 4.36 3.69
CA TYR A 296 21.41 3.54 3.65
C TYR A 296 20.40 3.82 4.77
N SER A 297 20.87 4.19 5.97
CA SER A 297 19.98 4.56 7.09
C SER A 297 19.13 5.79 6.79
N ARG A 298 19.75 6.82 6.20
CA ARG A 298 19.06 8.03 5.73
C ARG A 298 18.12 7.71 4.58
N ALA A 299 18.54 6.88 3.63
CA ALA A 299 17.69 6.44 2.51
C ALA A 299 16.44 5.69 3.00
N LEU A 300 16.57 4.85 4.05
CA LEU A 300 15.45 4.13 4.66
C LEU A 300 14.41 5.09 5.26
N TYR A 301 14.87 6.10 6.02
CA TYR A 301 14.00 7.11 6.60
C TYR A 301 13.24 7.89 5.52
N LEU A 302 13.96 8.35 4.48
CA LEU A 302 13.36 9.12 3.38
C LEU A 302 12.36 8.29 2.58
N GLY A 303 12.69 7.02 2.28
CA GLY A 303 11.77 6.08 1.63
C GLY A 303 10.53 5.79 2.48
N ALA A 304 10.67 5.65 3.81
CA ALA A 304 9.54 5.47 4.71
C ALA A 304 8.61 6.68 4.75
N LYS A 305 9.17 7.91 4.76
CA LYS A 305 8.39 9.14 4.69
C LYS A 305 7.67 9.29 3.35
N ALA A 306 8.32 8.94 2.24
CA ALA A 306 7.68 8.92 0.92
C ALA A 306 6.46 7.98 0.88
N ILE A 307 6.55 6.79 1.49
CA ILE A 307 5.44 5.83 1.58
C ILE A 307 4.30 6.37 2.46
N GLN A 308 4.62 7.10 3.53
CA GLN A 308 3.60 7.73 4.38
C GLN A 308 2.77 8.77 3.62
N LEU A 309 3.41 9.52 2.72
CA LEU A 309 2.75 10.50 1.87
C LEU A 309 1.95 9.82 0.76
N ASN A 310 2.57 8.88 0.05
CA ASN A 310 1.93 8.09 -1.00
C ASN A 310 2.21 6.59 -0.83
N SER A 311 1.22 5.88 -0.30
CA SER A 311 1.29 4.42 -0.08
C SER A 311 1.45 3.62 -1.37
N ASN A 312 1.05 4.19 -2.52
CA ASN A 312 1.03 3.52 -3.81
C ASN A 312 2.23 3.89 -4.70
N SER A 313 3.20 4.65 -4.18
CA SER A 313 4.42 4.95 -4.95
C SER A 313 5.29 3.70 -5.06
N VAL A 314 5.38 3.15 -6.27
CA VAL A 314 6.22 2.00 -6.60
C VAL A 314 7.69 2.32 -6.33
N GLN A 315 8.15 3.50 -6.74
CA GLN A 315 9.56 3.89 -6.59
C GLN A 315 9.96 4.06 -5.13
N ALA A 316 9.07 4.56 -4.26
CA ALA A 316 9.32 4.67 -2.82
C ALA A 316 9.46 3.29 -2.16
N LEU A 317 8.61 2.33 -2.53
CA LEU A 317 8.68 0.94 -2.06
C LEU A 317 9.97 0.25 -2.53
N LEU A 318 10.33 0.41 -3.81
CA LEU A 318 11.58 -0.11 -4.38
C LEU A 318 12.80 0.46 -3.68
N LEU A 319 12.83 1.77 -3.44
CA LEU A 319 13.91 2.44 -2.72
C LEU A 319 14.05 1.90 -1.30
N LYS A 320 12.94 1.77 -0.55
CA LYS A 320 12.95 1.22 0.81
C LYS A 320 13.46 -0.23 0.83
N GLY A 321 12.96 -1.07 -0.08
CA GLY A 321 13.40 -2.46 -0.20
C GLY A 321 14.88 -2.59 -0.57
N ALA A 322 15.36 -1.77 -1.51
CA ALA A 322 16.77 -1.73 -1.89
C ALA A 322 17.66 -1.23 -0.74
N ALA A 323 17.22 -0.21 -0.01
CA ALA A 323 17.92 0.32 1.16
C ALA A 323 18.03 -0.73 2.28
N LEU A 324 16.94 -1.43 2.62
CA LEU A 324 16.94 -2.53 3.60
C LEU A 324 17.91 -3.64 3.20
N ARG A 325 17.86 -4.07 1.93
CA ARG A 325 18.74 -5.12 1.40
C ARG A 325 20.22 -4.74 1.52
N ASN A 326 20.57 -3.51 1.14
CA ASN A 326 21.95 -3.05 1.20
C ASN A 326 22.40 -2.75 2.63
N MET A 327 21.51 -2.25 3.49
CA MET A 327 21.81 -2.04 4.91
C MET A 327 22.11 -3.36 5.62
N GLY A 328 21.28 -4.40 5.43
CA GLY A 328 21.55 -5.73 5.98
C GLY A 328 22.89 -6.30 5.49
N ARG A 329 23.19 -6.16 4.19
CA ARG A 329 24.49 -6.57 3.63
C ARG A 329 25.67 -5.79 4.23
N THR A 330 25.59 -4.47 4.33
CA THR A 330 26.66 -3.64 4.88
C THR A 330 26.89 -3.93 6.35
N LEU A 331 25.84 -4.10 7.15
CA LEU A 331 25.96 -4.47 8.55
C LEU A 331 26.63 -5.84 8.72
N THR A 332 26.26 -6.82 7.89
CA THR A 332 26.92 -8.14 7.93
C THR A 332 28.37 -8.08 7.50
N ILE A 333 28.72 -7.34 6.44
CA ILE A 333 30.13 -7.18 6.03
C ILE A 333 30.95 -6.47 7.12
N LEU A 334 30.41 -5.43 7.75
CA LEU A 334 31.07 -4.77 8.86
C LEU A 334 31.25 -5.73 10.04
N ALA A 335 30.23 -6.55 10.35
CA ALA A 335 30.34 -7.57 11.38
C ALA A 335 31.38 -8.64 11.03
N THR A 336 31.48 -9.08 9.77
CA THR A 336 32.51 -10.06 9.38
C THR A 336 33.91 -9.51 9.52
N VAL A 337 34.14 -8.23 9.21
CA VAL A 337 35.43 -7.57 9.45
C VAL A 337 35.71 -7.46 10.95
N CYS A 338 34.72 -7.09 11.77
CA CYS A 338 34.87 -7.04 13.22
C CYS A 338 35.02 -8.43 13.89
N LEU A 339 34.74 -9.53 13.18
CA LEU A 339 34.92 -10.90 13.66
C LEU A 339 36.35 -11.42 13.48
N GLU A 340 37.15 -10.77 12.64
CA GLU A 340 38.57 -11.08 12.46
C GLU A 340 39.40 -10.59 13.66
N ASP A 341 38.99 -9.48 14.28
CA ASP A 341 39.63 -8.92 15.48
C ASP A 341 38.88 -9.37 16.76
N PRO A 342 39.54 -10.12 17.67
CA PRO A 342 38.94 -10.58 18.92
C PRO A 342 38.46 -9.45 19.84
N VAL A 343 39.03 -8.24 19.75
CA VAL A 343 38.63 -7.10 20.60
C VAL A 343 37.29 -6.52 20.15
N THR A 344 36.88 -6.72 18.89
CA THR A 344 35.64 -6.15 18.33
C THR A 344 34.46 -7.12 18.24
N GLN A 345 34.58 -8.30 18.84
CA GLN A 345 33.56 -9.36 18.77
C GLN A 345 32.20 -8.93 19.35
N GLU A 346 32.17 -8.18 20.46
CA GLU A 346 30.91 -7.65 21.00
C GLU A 346 30.25 -6.65 20.04
N LYS A 347 31.04 -5.79 19.38
CA LYS A 347 30.51 -4.87 18.36
C LYS A 347 29.92 -5.65 17.19
N ALA A 348 30.56 -6.74 16.75
CA ALA A 348 30.06 -7.61 15.69
C ALA A 348 28.68 -8.20 16.02
N LYS A 349 28.46 -8.67 17.27
CA LYS A 349 27.13 -9.11 17.73
C LYS A 349 26.08 -8.03 17.58
N THR A 350 26.35 -6.84 18.11
CA THR A 350 25.38 -5.73 18.05
C THR A 350 25.05 -5.33 16.61
N LEU A 351 26.01 -5.45 15.67
CA LEU A 351 25.81 -5.18 14.26
C LEU A 351 24.97 -6.26 13.57
N LEU A 352 25.18 -7.54 13.93
CA LEU A 352 24.38 -8.66 13.44
C LEU A 352 22.96 -8.62 14.00
N ASP A 353 22.78 -8.27 15.27
CA ASP A 353 21.46 -8.06 15.88
C ASP A 353 20.71 -6.93 15.19
N LYS A 354 21.40 -5.81 14.88
CA LYS A 354 20.81 -4.74 14.08
C LYS A 354 20.47 -5.20 12.67
N ALA A 355 21.29 -6.05 12.04
CA ALA A 355 21.01 -6.59 10.71
C ALA A 355 19.74 -7.47 10.73
N LEU A 356 19.63 -8.36 11.72
CA LEU A 356 18.48 -9.26 11.90
C LEU A 356 17.22 -8.53 12.36
N ALA A 357 17.34 -7.45 13.14
CA ALA A 357 16.21 -6.60 13.50
C ALA A 357 15.61 -5.88 12.27
N GLN A 358 16.45 -5.53 11.28
CA GLN A 358 15.97 -4.96 10.02
C GLN A 358 15.42 -6.03 9.07
N ARG A 359 16.07 -7.20 9.03
CA ARG A 359 15.68 -8.32 8.19
C ARG A 359 15.89 -9.65 8.94
N PRO A 360 14.85 -10.19 9.59
CA PRO A 360 14.93 -11.45 10.35
C PRO A 360 15.31 -12.64 9.46
N ASP A 361 14.89 -12.60 8.20
CA ASP A 361 15.00 -13.61 7.16
C ASP A 361 16.29 -13.47 6.31
N TYR A 362 17.36 -12.89 6.87
CA TYR A 362 18.63 -12.73 6.15
C TYR A 362 19.64 -13.84 6.50
N THR A 363 19.67 -14.89 5.67
CA THR A 363 20.48 -16.11 5.84
C THR A 363 21.95 -15.82 6.17
N LYS A 364 22.61 -14.90 5.46
CA LYS A 364 24.04 -14.60 5.69
C LYS A 364 24.31 -13.98 7.07
N ALA A 365 23.39 -13.15 7.58
CA ALA A 365 23.53 -12.61 8.94
C ALA A 365 23.27 -13.68 10.00
N VAL A 366 22.29 -14.56 9.76
CA VAL A 366 21.99 -15.71 10.62
C VAL A 366 23.19 -16.63 10.73
N VAL A 367 23.77 -17.05 9.59
CA VAL A 367 24.98 -17.88 9.53
C VAL A 367 26.12 -17.24 10.31
N LYS A 368 26.39 -15.95 10.10
CA LYS A 368 27.48 -15.25 10.81
C LYS A 368 27.23 -15.10 12.31
N LYS A 369 25.98 -14.94 12.74
CA LYS A 369 25.64 -14.90 14.16
C LYS A 369 25.73 -16.30 14.80
N ALA A 370 25.31 -17.34 14.09
CA ALA A 370 25.46 -18.72 14.53
C ALA A 370 26.95 -19.14 14.62
N GLU A 371 27.79 -18.78 13.65
CA GLU A 371 29.26 -18.98 13.76
C GLU A 371 29.83 -18.31 15.02
N LEU A 372 29.36 -17.11 15.35
CA LEU A 372 29.77 -16.38 16.55
C LEU A 372 29.31 -17.10 17.83
N LEU A 373 28.05 -17.53 17.90
CA LEU A 373 27.50 -18.26 19.05
C LEU A 373 28.19 -19.62 19.27
N SER A 374 28.59 -20.29 18.18
CA SER A 374 29.39 -21.52 18.23
C SER A 374 30.78 -21.26 18.82
N ARG A 375 31.47 -20.16 18.42
CA ARG A 375 32.75 -19.75 19.03
C ARG A 375 32.62 -19.44 20.53
N GLU A 376 31.45 -19.02 20.97
CA GLU A 376 31.15 -18.69 22.37
C GLU A 376 30.53 -19.84 23.16
N GLN A 377 30.34 -21.00 22.54
CA GLN A 377 29.72 -22.19 23.14
C GLN A 377 28.30 -21.95 23.66
N LYS A 378 27.59 -20.97 23.12
CA LYS A 378 26.19 -20.65 23.45
C LYS A 378 25.25 -21.39 22.50
N TYR A 379 25.19 -22.71 22.64
CA TYR A 379 24.48 -23.56 21.69
C TYR A 379 22.95 -23.39 21.74
N ASP A 380 22.36 -23.24 22.92
CA ASP A 380 20.90 -23.07 23.08
C ASP A 380 20.37 -21.79 22.38
N GLU A 381 21.07 -20.66 22.56
CA GLU A 381 20.74 -19.39 21.89
C GLU A 381 20.86 -19.54 20.36
N GLY A 382 21.82 -20.32 19.88
CA GLY A 382 22.04 -20.61 18.46
C GLY A 382 20.94 -21.48 17.86
N ILE A 383 20.52 -22.54 18.56
CA ILE A 383 19.41 -23.41 18.15
C ILE A 383 18.12 -22.61 18.04
N ALA A 384 17.80 -21.78 19.05
CA ALA A 384 16.60 -20.94 19.01
C ALA A 384 16.60 -19.97 17.82
N LEU A 385 17.77 -19.38 17.53
CA LEU A 385 17.94 -18.46 16.40
C LEU A 385 17.79 -19.17 15.05
N LEU A 386 18.39 -20.36 14.89
CA LEU A 386 18.31 -21.14 13.67
C LEU A 386 16.90 -21.70 13.43
N ARG A 387 16.22 -22.19 14.47
CA ARG A 387 14.81 -22.63 14.39
C ARG A 387 13.89 -21.48 13.96
N ASN A 388 14.08 -20.27 14.50
CA ASN A 388 13.31 -19.09 14.09
C ASN A 388 13.59 -18.68 12.63
N ALA A 389 14.84 -18.77 12.18
CA ALA A 389 15.18 -18.51 10.78
C ALA A 389 14.55 -19.56 9.84
N LEU A 390 14.63 -20.84 10.20
CA LEU A 390 14.10 -21.97 9.45
C LEU A 390 12.57 -21.99 9.37
N ALA A 391 11.87 -21.45 10.38
CA ALA A 391 10.42 -21.28 10.34
C ALA A 391 9.96 -20.37 9.18
N ASN A 392 10.82 -19.45 8.73
CA ASN A 392 10.51 -18.52 7.64
C ASN A 392 11.15 -18.93 6.30
N GLN A 393 12.34 -19.52 6.32
CA GLN A 393 13.10 -19.92 5.12
C GLN A 393 13.80 -21.25 5.35
N SER A 394 13.45 -22.27 4.55
CA SER A 394 14.24 -23.50 4.48
C SER A 394 15.46 -23.28 3.60
N ASP A 395 16.65 -23.52 4.16
CA ASP A 395 17.93 -23.34 3.49
C ASP A 395 18.88 -24.46 3.95
N CYS A 396 19.61 -25.06 3.01
CA CYS A 396 20.52 -26.17 3.28
C CYS A 396 21.59 -25.81 4.33
N VAL A 397 22.17 -24.60 4.24
CA VAL A 397 23.24 -24.18 5.16
C VAL A 397 22.71 -24.00 6.58
N LEU A 398 21.47 -23.52 6.72
CA LEU A 398 20.83 -23.35 8.04
C LEU A 398 20.49 -24.69 8.69
N HIS A 399 19.96 -25.66 7.94
CA HIS A 399 19.71 -27.02 8.45
C HIS A 399 21.01 -27.72 8.86
N ARG A 400 22.07 -27.60 8.04
CA ARG A 400 23.39 -28.10 8.41
C ARG A 400 23.90 -27.48 9.71
N MET A 401 23.85 -26.15 9.84
CA MET A 401 24.27 -25.49 11.07
C MET A 401 23.41 -25.88 12.26
N LEU A 402 22.11 -26.11 12.09
CA LEU A 402 21.27 -26.60 13.18
C LEU A 402 21.71 -28.01 13.62
N GLY A 403 22.01 -28.90 12.67
CA GLY A 403 22.63 -30.20 12.94
C GLY A 403 23.94 -30.07 13.72
N ASP A 404 24.86 -29.18 13.27
CA ASP A 404 26.15 -28.94 13.95
C ASP A 404 25.93 -28.53 15.43
N PHE A 405 24.92 -27.69 15.70
CA PHE A 405 24.57 -27.23 17.04
C PHE A 405 23.90 -28.32 17.90
N LEU A 406 23.04 -29.15 17.32
CA LEU A 406 22.36 -30.25 18.02
C LEU A 406 23.35 -31.36 18.41
N VAL A 407 24.32 -31.67 17.55
CA VAL A 407 25.45 -32.56 17.88
C VAL A 407 26.21 -32.04 19.11
N ALA A 408 26.47 -30.73 19.18
CA ALA A 408 27.15 -30.13 20.34
C ALA A 408 26.34 -30.20 21.65
N VAL A 409 25.01 -30.36 21.58
CA VAL A 409 24.10 -30.54 22.72
C VAL A 409 23.86 -32.03 23.03
N ASN A 410 24.36 -32.95 22.19
CA ASN A 410 24.17 -34.41 22.22
C ASN A 410 22.75 -34.88 21.82
N ASP A 411 21.97 -34.04 21.12
CA ASP A 411 20.67 -34.44 20.56
C ASP A 411 20.87 -35.03 19.15
N TYR A 412 21.41 -36.25 19.12
CA TYR A 412 21.86 -36.91 17.89
C TYR A 412 20.73 -37.29 16.94
N GLN A 413 19.58 -37.70 17.48
CA GLN A 413 18.40 -38.06 16.69
C GLN A 413 17.89 -36.87 15.85
N GLU A 414 17.65 -35.72 16.49
CA GLU A 414 17.22 -34.52 15.77
C GLU A 414 18.32 -34.01 14.83
N ALA A 415 19.61 -34.14 15.20
CA ALA A 415 20.72 -33.74 14.33
C ALA A 415 20.73 -34.54 13.02
N MET A 416 20.52 -35.85 13.06
CA MET A 416 20.41 -36.70 11.87
C MET A 416 19.24 -36.29 10.99
N ASP A 417 18.08 -36.00 11.58
CA ASP A 417 16.93 -35.49 10.85
C ASP A 417 17.28 -34.19 10.11
N GLN A 418 17.95 -33.25 10.77
CA GLN A 418 18.35 -31.98 10.14
C GLN A 418 19.41 -32.16 9.04
N TYR A 419 20.39 -33.05 9.20
CA TYR A 419 21.35 -33.36 8.12
C TYR A 419 20.67 -34.05 6.94
N SER A 420 19.71 -34.94 7.19
CA SER A 420 18.94 -35.58 6.12
C SER A 420 18.13 -34.57 5.31
N ILE A 421 17.53 -33.58 5.99
CA ILE A 421 16.83 -32.46 5.34
C ILE A 421 17.82 -31.61 4.55
N ALA A 422 19.00 -31.29 5.08
CA ALA A 422 20.03 -30.54 4.37
C ALA A 422 20.49 -31.24 3.08
N LEU A 423 20.69 -32.56 3.12
CA LEU A 423 21.07 -33.39 1.96
C LEU A 423 19.92 -33.58 0.96
N SER A 424 18.67 -33.54 1.42
CA SER A 424 17.51 -33.53 0.53
C SER A 424 17.42 -32.24 -0.30
N LEU A 425 17.89 -31.12 0.26
CA LEU A 425 17.92 -29.81 -0.40
C LEU A 425 19.14 -29.67 -1.32
N ASP A 426 20.31 -30.11 -0.86
CA ASP A 426 21.53 -30.18 -1.67
C ASP A 426 22.26 -31.52 -1.45
N PRO A 427 22.08 -32.49 -2.37
CA PRO A 427 22.72 -33.80 -2.28
C PRO A 427 24.26 -33.78 -2.35
N ASN A 428 24.85 -32.67 -2.81
CA ASN A 428 26.30 -32.52 -2.96
C ASN A 428 26.96 -31.74 -1.82
N ASP A 429 26.23 -31.40 -0.75
CA ASP A 429 26.83 -30.72 0.40
C ASP A 429 27.69 -31.68 1.23
N GLN A 430 28.98 -31.67 0.92
CA GLN A 430 30.00 -32.48 1.57
C GLN A 430 29.99 -32.35 3.10
N LYS A 431 29.69 -31.16 3.64
CA LYS A 431 29.73 -30.92 5.08
C LYS A 431 28.56 -31.58 5.82
N SER A 432 27.37 -31.57 5.22
CA SER A 432 26.22 -32.28 5.78
C SER A 432 26.42 -33.81 5.73
N LEU A 433 27.03 -34.31 4.65
CA LEU A 433 27.36 -35.72 4.49
C LEU A 433 28.41 -36.18 5.53
N GLU A 434 29.44 -35.37 5.76
CA GLU A 434 30.42 -35.62 6.83
C GLU A 434 29.79 -35.59 8.23
N GLY A 435 28.85 -34.68 8.47
CA GLY A 435 28.09 -34.61 9.73
C GLY A 435 27.30 -35.91 9.96
N MET A 436 26.56 -36.36 8.95
CA MET A 436 25.77 -37.60 9.00
C MET A 436 26.64 -38.84 9.22
N GLN A 437 27.76 -38.98 8.48
CA GLN A 437 28.68 -40.10 8.64
C GLN A 437 29.37 -40.16 10.00
N LYS A 438 29.60 -39.01 10.65
CA LYS A 438 30.11 -38.98 12.03
C LYS A 438 29.08 -39.55 13.00
N MET A 439 27.81 -39.20 12.82
CA MET A 439 26.73 -39.68 13.69
C MET A 439 26.49 -41.18 13.54
N GLU A 440 26.45 -41.69 12.31
CA GLU A 440 26.30 -43.13 12.04
C GLU A 440 27.42 -43.96 12.69
N LYS A 441 28.65 -43.42 12.73
CA LYS A 441 29.79 -44.09 13.39
C LYS A 441 29.70 -44.06 14.92
N GLU A 442 29.13 -43.02 15.51
CA GLU A 442 28.97 -42.88 16.97
C GLU A 442 27.78 -43.67 17.53
N GLU A 443 26.78 -44.04 16.72
CA GLU A 443 25.74 -45.02 17.10
C GLU A 443 26.21 -46.48 16.97
N SER A 444 27.10 -46.77 16.01
CA SER A 444 27.65 -48.12 15.82
C SER A 444 28.61 -48.72 16.89
N PRO A 445 29.12 -48.02 17.94
CA PRO A 445 30.04 -48.64 18.91
C PRO A 445 29.35 -49.50 19.98
N THR A 446 28.03 -49.45 20.13
CA THR A 446 27.32 -50.15 21.23
C THR A 446 26.79 -51.54 20.89
N ASP A 447 26.92 -52.00 19.65
CA ASP A 447 26.36 -53.29 19.20
C ASP A 447 27.42 -54.40 19.05
N ALA A 448 28.67 -54.14 19.44
CA ALA A 448 29.80 -55.06 19.24
C ALA A 448 30.25 -55.85 20.49
N THR A 449 29.43 -55.93 21.55
CA THR A 449 29.74 -56.77 22.73
C THR A 449 28.53 -57.55 23.25
N VAL A 450 28.01 -58.48 22.44
CA VAL A 450 27.37 -59.70 22.96
C VAL A 450 27.77 -60.87 22.06
N GLU A 451 28.96 -61.40 22.30
CA GLU A 451 29.30 -62.77 21.91
C GLU A 451 29.61 -63.57 23.18
N LEU A 452 28.89 -64.69 23.30
CA LEU A 452 29.24 -65.94 23.99
C LEU A 452 29.15 -65.96 25.52
N ASP A 453 28.12 -66.65 26.03
CA ASP A 453 28.31 -67.98 26.64
C ASP A 453 26.99 -68.57 27.18
N GLY A 454 26.84 -69.89 27.03
CA GLY A 454 26.11 -70.71 27.99
C GLY A 454 24.87 -71.43 27.48
N ASP A 455 25.09 -72.64 26.96
CA ASP A 455 24.12 -73.74 26.92
C ASP A 455 23.39 -73.89 28.26
N ASP A 456 22.09 -74.20 28.22
CA ASP A 456 21.56 -75.28 29.06
C ASP A 456 20.28 -75.88 28.48
N MET A 457 20.24 -77.20 28.65
CA MET A 457 19.41 -78.19 27.98
C MET A 457 18.21 -78.57 28.86
N GLU A 458 17.22 -79.19 28.20
CA GLU A 458 16.11 -80.01 28.73
C GLU A 458 14.79 -79.35 29.18
N GLY A 459 13.68 -79.92 28.65
CA GLY A 459 12.39 -79.93 29.34
C GLY A 459 11.14 -79.95 28.46
N SER A 460 10.81 -81.14 27.94
CA SER A 460 9.54 -81.58 27.34
C SER A 460 8.22 -80.94 27.85
N GLY A 461 7.22 -80.77 26.98
CA GLY A 461 5.81 -80.67 27.38
C GLY A 461 4.84 -80.15 26.31
N GLU A 462 4.25 -81.10 25.57
CA GLU A 462 2.97 -81.15 24.83
C GLU A 462 2.04 -79.92 24.66
N ASP A 463 1.55 -79.83 23.42
CA ASP A 463 0.18 -79.57 22.94
C ASP A 463 -0.55 -78.25 23.18
N GLY A 464 -1.04 -77.67 22.08
CA GLY A 464 -2.07 -76.65 22.08
C GLY A 464 -2.23 -75.91 20.75
N ASP A 465 -2.77 -76.60 19.73
CA ASP A 465 -3.39 -75.97 18.57
C ASP A 465 -4.45 -74.94 18.99
N LEU A 466 -4.52 -73.80 18.28
CA LEU A 466 -5.74 -73.29 17.61
C LEU A 466 -5.57 -71.84 17.13
N GLU A 467 -5.63 -71.72 15.80
CA GLU A 467 -6.39 -70.73 15.01
C GLU A 467 -6.21 -69.21 15.22
N GLY A 468 -6.05 -68.52 14.08
CA GLY A 468 -6.87 -67.32 13.87
C GLY A 468 -6.25 -66.15 13.13
N SER A 469 -6.23 -66.27 11.80
CA SER A 469 -6.47 -65.22 10.80
C SER A 469 -5.53 -64.01 10.68
N ASP A 470 -4.89 -64.00 9.52
CA ASP A 470 -4.44 -62.84 8.75
C ASP A 470 -5.50 -61.74 8.54
N SER A 471 -4.95 -60.57 8.21
CA SER A 471 -5.37 -59.66 7.15
C SER A 471 -6.13 -58.38 7.51
N GLU A 472 -5.45 -57.29 7.14
CA GLU A 472 -5.94 -56.18 6.34
C GLU A 472 -6.58 -54.93 7.00
N ALA A 473 -5.83 -53.83 6.79
CA ALA A 473 -6.28 -52.61 6.13
C ALA A 473 -7.32 -51.72 6.83
N ALA A 474 -6.76 -50.64 7.39
CA ALA A 474 -7.17 -49.24 7.21
C ALA A 474 -8.63 -48.94 6.79
N GLN A 475 -9.36 -48.25 7.68
CA GLN A 475 -10.39 -47.30 7.26
C GLN A 475 -10.33 -46.02 8.11
N TRP A 476 -10.33 -44.90 7.37
CA TRP A 476 -10.50 -43.53 7.85
C TRP A 476 -11.79 -43.34 8.62
N ALA A 477 -11.75 -42.50 9.66
CA ALA A 477 -12.93 -41.84 10.19
C ALA A 477 -12.57 -40.41 10.60
N ASP A 478 -13.14 -39.47 9.85
CA ASP A 478 -13.24 -38.05 10.17
C ASP A 478 -13.84 -37.82 11.56
N GLN A 479 -13.24 -36.90 12.33
CA GLN A 479 -13.97 -36.16 13.35
C GLN A 479 -13.56 -34.69 13.31
N GLU A 480 -14.42 -33.91 12.65
CA GLU A 480 -14.54 -32.47 12.85
C GLU A 480 -14.86 -32.19 14.32
N GLN A 481 -14.04 -31.36 14.99
CA GLN A 481 -14.50 -30.58 16.12
C GLN A 481 -14.09 -29.12 15.95
N TRP A 482 -15.12 -28.33 15.66
CA TRP A 482 -15.20 -26.90 15.84
C TRP A 482 -14.73 -26.46 17.24
N PHE A 483 -13.94 -25.38 17.31
CA PHE A 483 -14.18 -24.31 18.28
C PHE A 483 -13.65 -22.98 17.73
N GLY A 484 -14.55 -22.00 17.67
CA GLY A 484 -14.23 -20.60 17.48
C GLY A 484 -14.20 -19.84 18.82
N MET A 485 -13.68 -18.61 18.70
CA MET A 485 -13.77 -17.45 19.59
C MET A 485 -12.94 -17.48 20.88
N GLN A 486 -11.97 -16.56 20.97
CA GLN A 486 -12.21 -15.16 21.40
C GLN A 486 -11.18 -14.21 20.79
#